data_AF-G1XLU2-F1
#
_entry.id   AF-G1XLU2-F1
#
_cell.length_a   1.000
_cell.length_b   1.000
_cell.length_c   1.000
_cell.angle_alpha   90.00
_cell.angle_beta   90.00
_cell.angle_gamma   90.00
#
_symmetry.space_group_name_H-M   'P 1'
#
loop_
_entity.id
_entity.type
_entity.pdbx_description
1 polymer ?
#
loop_
_entity_poly.entity_id
_entity_poly.type
_entity_poly.pdbx_seq_one_letter_code
_entity_poly.pdbx_strand_id
1 'polypeptide(L)'
;MGGLPYEMRALEAILISVMGALEAELKILQENVGRLLEELEENIDRDKLRFLLIYSKKLSTFEQKAQLICGAIEEVLEADEDLAGMYLTEKLQGMERPAEEHSEIELLLESYYKMADEIVQVSGNLVANIKNTEDIVNLILDANRNSLMLLDLKFSIGTLSTGCGAALAALYGMNLKNFIEESDLAFFGVSGLVVALSAVIFGYGLHRLRRTQRLTMWGEGNVGVAPGRKWRSVSESRGTSTTDDRSGRYG
;
A
#
# COMPACT_ATOMS: atom_id res chain seq x y z
N MET A 1 -17.23 46.79 21.65
CA MET A 1 -16.52 45.49 21.61
C MET A 1 -16.05 45.33 20.18
N GLY A 2 -14.76 45.61 19.95
CA GLY A 2 -14.16 45.57 18.61
C GLY A 2 -14.14 44.15 18.10
N GLY A 3 -14.94 43.88 17.08
CA GLY A 3 -14.88 42.62 16.33
C GLY A 3 -13.89 42.75 15.19
N LEU A 4 -13.39 41.60 14.72
CA LEU A 4 -12.61 41.51 13.49
C LEU A 4 -13.31 42.25 12.33
N PRO A 5 -12.57 42.94 11.44
CA PRO A 5 -13.11 43.57 10.25
C PRO A 5 -14.00 42.62 9.43
N TYR A 6 -14.92 43.18 8.64
CA TYR A 6 -15.88 42.36 7.89
C TYR A 6 -15.19 41.37 6.93
N GLU A 7 -14.17 41.86 6.23
CA GLU A 7 -13.30 41.11 5.32
C GLU A 7 -12.62 39.91 6.01
N MET A 8 -12.12 40.10 7.23
CA MET A 8 -11.47 39.04 8.01
C MET A 8 -12.47 37.98 8.45
N ARG A 9 -13.67 38.39 8.89
CA ARG A 9 -14.74 37.46 9.25
C ARG A 9 -15.27 36.68 8.05
N ALA A 10 -15.37 37.33 6.89
CA ALA A 10 -15.80 36.68 5.66
C ALA A 10 -14.76 35.63 5.22
N LEU A 11 -13.47 35.97 5.25
CA LEU A 11 -12.38 35.06 4.95
C LEU A 11 -12.34 33.88 5.92
N GLU A 12 -12.45 34.15 7.23
CA GLU A 12 -12.49 33.12 8.27
C GLU A 12 -13.64 32.13 8.03
N ALA A 13 -14.84 32.63 7.73
CA ALA A 13 -15.99 31.76 7.44
C ALA A 13 -15.77 30.87 6.20
N ILE A 14 -15.11 31.40 5.16
CA ILE A 14 -14.76 30.62 3.96
C ILE A 14 -13.73 29.55 4.32
N LEU A 15 -12.67 29.91 5.05
CA LEU A 15 -11.62 28.96 5.46
C LEU A 15 -12.19 27.85 6.36
N ILE A 16 -13.04 28.18 7.34
CA ILE A 16 -13.75 27.18 8.15
C ILE A 16 -14.53 26.20 7.26
N SER A 17 -15.25 26.71 6.27
CA SER A 17 -16.02 25.87 5.36
C SER A 17 -15.13 24.96 4.49
N VAL A 18 -14.00 25.48 4.00
CA VAL A 18 -13.06 24.71 3.17
C VAL A 18 -12.37 23.64 4.00
N MET A 19 -11.87 24.00 5.18
CA MET A 19 -11.22 23.07 6.10
C MET A 19 -12.17 21.98 6.56
N GLY A 20 -13.40 22.34 6.97
CA GLY A 20 -14.41 21.35 7.36
C GLY A 20 -14.77 20.39 6.22
N ALA A 21 -14.77 20.86 4.96
CA ALA A 21 -14.98 19.99 3.81
C ALA A 21 -13.80 19.04 3.56
N LEU A 22 -12.55 19.52 3.69
CA LEU A 22 -11.36 18.70 3.56
C LEU A 22 -11.26 17.63 4.65
N GLU A 23 -11.53 17.99 5.92
CA GLU A 23 -11.53 17.05 7.04
C GLU A 23 -12.59 15.96 6.87
N ALA A 24 -13.82 16.34 6.47
CA ALA A 24 -14.89 15.38 6.24
C ALA A 24 -14.55 14.39 5.10
N GLU A 25 -14.00 14.90 4.00
CA GLU A 25 -13.58 14.08 2.85
C GLU A 25 -12.42 13.14 3.24
N LEU A 26 -11.40 13.64 3.96
CA LEU A 26 -10.28 12.84 4.45
C LEU A 26 -10.75 11.71 5.38
N LYS A 27 -11.65 12.02 6.32
CA LYS A 27 -12.20 11.03 7.26
C LYS A 27 -12.91 9.89 6.54
N ILE A 28 -13.74 10.21 5.55
CA ILE A 28 -14.43 9.21 4.73
C ILE A 28 -13.42 8.34 3.96
N LEU A 29 -12.37 8.94 3.40
CA LEU A 29 -11.33 8.18 2.71
C LEU A 29 -10.55 7.28 3.67
N GLN A 30 -10.19 7.76 4.85
CA GLN A 30 -9.53 6.98 5.90
C GLN A 30 -10.33 5.75 6.31
N GLU A 31 -11.62 5.91 6.60
CA GLU A 31 -12.49 4.81 7.02
C GLU A 31 -12.63 3.76 5.92
N ASN A 32 -12.84 4.19 4.67
CA ASN A 32 -13.01 3.28 3.53
C ASN A 32 -11.73 2.50 3.22
N VAL A 33 -10.58 3.18 3.26
CA VAL A 33 -9.29 2.56 3.00
C VAL A 33 -8.90 1.63 4.13
N GLY A 34 -9.06 2.06 5.39
CA GLY A 34 -8.78 1.21 6.55
C GLY A 34 -9.53 -0.12 6.47
N ARG A 35 -10.83 -0.06 6.16
CA ARG A 35 -11.64 -1.27 5.96
C ARG A 35 -11.17 -2.13 4.79
N LEU A 36 -10.84 -1.53 3.65
CA LEU A 36 -10.36 -2.29 2.50
C LEU A 36 -9.02 -2.98 2.79
N LEU A 37 -8.11 -2.31 3.48
CA LEU A 37 -6.80 -2.87 3.82
C LEU A 37 -6.94 -4.06 4.78
N GLU A 38 -7.83 -3.95 5.77
CA GLU A 38 -8.17 -5.06 6.68
C GLU A 38 -8.77 -6.25 5.91
N GLU A 39 -9.71 -5.98 4.99
CA GLU A 39 -10.28 -7.01 4.14
C GLU A 39 -9.25 -7.67 3.21
N LEU A 40 -8.26 -6.93 2.71
CA LEU A 40 -7.19 -7.47 1.86
C LEU A 40 -6.21 -8.35 2.64
N GLU A 41 -6.00 -8.06 3.93
CA GLU A 41 -5.18 -8.88 4.82
C GLU A 41 -5.81 -10.26 5.07
N GLU A 42 -7.14 -10.33 5.18
CA GLU A 42 -7.87 -11.61 5.32
C GLU A 42 -7.82 -12.46 4.04
N ASN A 43 -8.15 -11.85 2.90
CA ASN A 43 -8.13 -12.54 1.61
C ASN A 43 -8.02 -11.58 0.42
N ILE A 44 -7.11 -11.93 -0.49
CA ILE A 44 -6.92 -11.21 -1.76
C ILE A 44 -7.93 -11.70 -2.78
N ASP A 45 -8.76 -10.77 -3.28
CA ASP A 45 -9.72 -11.02 -4.35
C ASP A 45 -9.69 -9.89 -5.39
N ARG A 46 -10.09 -10.19 -6.64
CA ARG A 46 -10.08 -9.26 -7.77
C ARG A 46 -10.89 -8.00 -7.51
N ASP A 47 -12.06 -8.12 -6.86
CA ASP A 47 -12.90 -6.95 -6.56
C ASP A 47 -12.21 -6.01 -5.57
N LYS A 48 -11.55 -6.56 -4.55
CA LYS A 48 -10.78 -5.77 -3.56
C LYS A 48 -9.58 -5.07 -4.20
N LEU A 49 -8.90 -5.71 -5.14
CA LEU A 49 -7.81 -5.07 -5.90
C LEU A 49 -8.29 -3.94 -6.79
N ARG A 50 -9.47 -4.11 -7.42
CA ARG A 50 -10.10 -3.01 -8.14
C ARG A 50 -10.43 -1.85 -7.21
N PHE A 51 -10.98 -2.12 -6.02
CA PHE A 51 -11.24 -1.08 -5.03
C PHE A 51 -9.96 -0.42 -4.53
N LEU A 52 -8.86 -1.16 -4.36
CA LEU A 52 -7.55 -0.63 -3.97
C LEU A 52 -7.07 0.43 -4.96
N LEU A 53 -7.15 0.12 -6.27
CA LEU A 53 -6.80 1.06 -7.34
C LEU A 53 -7.72 2.29 -7.36
N ILE A 54 -9.03 2.09 -7.15
CA ILE A 54 -10.00 3.20 -7.12
C ILE A 54 -9.69 4.14 -5.95
N TYR A 55 -9.47 3.60 -4.76
CA TYR A 55 -9.15 4.41 -3.59
C TYR A 55 -7.77 5.05 -3.71
N SER A 56 -6.75 4.35 -4.22
CA SER A 56 -5.43 4.91 -4.54
C SER A 56 -5.56 6.18 -5.38
N LYS A 57 -6.32 6.11 -6.48
CA LYS A 57 -6.56 7.25 -7.36
C LYS A 57 -7.32 8.38 -6.67
N LYS A 58 -8.39 8.06 -5.92
CA LYS A 58 -9.18 9.06 -5.19
C LYS A 58 -8.33 9.80 -4.16
N LEU A 59 -7.49 9.08 -3.42
CA LEU A 59 -6.61 9.64 -2.41
C LEU A 59 -5.52 10.52 -3.01
N SER A 60 -4.92 10.11 -4.12
CA SER A 60 -3.96 10.98 -4.82
C SER A 60 -4.60 12.26 -5.35
N THR A 61 -5.85 12.21 -5.83
CA THR A 61 -6.58 13.42 -6.24
C THR A 61 -6.92 14.31 -5.05
N PHE A 62 -7.32 13.72 -3.92
CA PHE A 62 -7.56 14.47 -2.68
C PHE A 62 -6.28 15.12 -2.14
N GLU A 63 -5.18 14.38 -2.07
CA GLU A 63 -3.86 14.88 -1.64
C GLU A 63 -3.43 16.09 -2.47
N GLN A 64 -3.52 15.99 -3.81
CA GLN A 64 -3.20 17.09 -4.72
C GLN A 64 -4.10 18.31 -4.48
N LYS A 65 -5.41 18.10 -4.29
CA LYS A 65 -6.35 19.18 -3.97
C LYS A 65 -5.99 19.88 -2.66
N ALA A 66 -5.68 19.13 -1.61
CA ALA A 66 -5.27 19.67 -0.32
C ALA A 66 -3.94 20.44 -0.42
N GLN A 67 -2.96 19.91 -1.18
CA GLN A 67 -1.69 20.58 -1.44
C GLN A 67 -1.87 21.92 -2.15
N LEU A 68 -2.75 21.99 -3.15
CA LEU A 68 -3.04 23.25 -3.86
C LEU A 68 -3.67 24.29 -2.95
N ILE A 69 -4.59 23.87 -2.06
CA ILE A 69 -5.20 24.78 -1.07
C ILE A 69 -4.16 25.26 -0.07
N CYS A 70 -3.33 24.36 0.46
CA CYS A 70 -2.26 24.69 1.39
C CYS A 70 -1.26 25.68 0.76
N GLY A 71 -0.81 25.40 -0.47
CA GLY A 71 0.12 26.25 -1.21
C GLY A 71 -0.47 27.62 -1.55
N ALA A 72 -1.78 27.72 -1.82
CA ALA A 72 -2.43 29.01 -2.03
C ALA A 72 -2.47 29.88 -0.76
N ILE A 73 -2.58 29.27 0.43
CA ILE A 73 -2.50 30.00 1.70
C ILE A 73 -1.05 30.42 1.98
N GLU A 74 -0.09 29.53 1.69
CA GLU A 74 1.36 29.79 1.82
C GLU A 74 1.81 30.96 0.94
N GLU A 75 1.40 30.98 -0.33
CA GLU A 75 1.73 32.05 -1.27
C GLU A 75 1.28 33.42 -0.77
N VAL A 76 0.09 33.50 -0.16
CA VAL A 76 -0.41 34.76 0.44
C VAL A 76 0.38 35.11 1.72
N LEU A 77 0.74 34.12 2.54
CA LEU A 77 1.54 34.35 3.75
C LEU A 77 2.96 34.83 3.44
N GLU A 78 3.54 34.47 2.29
CA GLU A 78 4.87 34.92 1.86
C GLU A 78 4.89 36.35 1.30
N ALA A 79 3.72 36.94 1.02
CA ALA A 79 3.59 38.23 0.37
C ALA A 79 3.02 39.30 1.33
N ASP A 80 3.90 39.98 2.07
CA ASP A 80 3.56 41.06 3.02
C ASP A 80 2.67 42.16 2.39
N GLU A 81 2.91 42.51 1.11
CA GLU A 81 2.09 43.48 0.37
C GLU A 81 0.64 43.00 0.16
N ASP A 82 0.46 41.70 -0.12
CA ASP A 82 -0.86 41.11 -0.29
C ASP A 82 -1.58 41.05 1.06
N LEU A 83 -0.90 40.64 2.14
CA LEU A 83 -1.44 40.63 3.51
C LEU A 83 -1.90 42.02 3.96
N ALA A 84 -1.07 43.05 3.78
CA ALA A 84 -1.45 44.44 4.05
C ALA A 84 -2.60 44.89 3.14
N GLY A 85 -2.63 44.42 1.89
CA GLY A 85 -3.71 44.65 0.92
C GLY A 85 -5.07 44.07 1.32
N MET A 86 -5.13 43.11 2.25
CA MET A 86 -6.38 42.50 2.72
C MET A 86 -7.19 43.39 3.67
N TYR A 87 -6.64 44.49 4.19
CA TYR A 87 -7.35 45.45 5.06
C TYR A 87 -8.26 46.40 4.25
N LEU A 88 -9.31 45.82 3.64
CA LEU A 88 -10.19 46.51 2.69
C LEU A 88 -10.99 47.66 3.32
N THR A 89 -11.43 47.53 4.57
CA THR A 89 -12.21 48.56 5.26
C THR A 89 -11.38 49.82 5.49
N GLU A 90 -10.10 49.66 5.83
CA GLU A 90 -9.19 50.78 6.07
C GLU A 90 -8.73 51.43 4.76
N LYS A 91 -8.47 50.61 3.73
CA LYS A 91 -8.18 51.08 2.38
C LYS A 91 -9.33 51.93 1.81
N LEU A 92 -10.57 51.55 2.09
CA LEU A 92 -11.76 52.34 1.72
C LEU A 92 -11.84 53.69 2.45
N GLN A 93 -11.26 53.79 3.65
CA GLN A 93 -11.14 55.04 4.41
C GLN A 93 -9.92 55.89 3.99
N GLY A 94 -9.15 55.44 2.98
CA GLY A 94 -7.95 56.12 2.52
C GLY A 94 -6.74 55.92 3.43
N MET A 95 -6.79 54.95 4.35
CA MET A 95 -5.64 54.55 5.14
C MET A 95 -4.91 53.41 4.41
N GLU A 96 -3.68 53.66 4.00
CA GLU A 96 -2.78 52.60 3.53
C GLU A 96 -1.92 52.16 4.71
N ARG A 97 -2.03 50.88 5.09
CA ARG A 97 -1.15 50.30 6.09
C ARG A 97 0.25 50.08 5.52
N PRO A 98 1.31 50.28 6.32
CA PRO A 98 2.63 49.79 5.97
C PRO A 98 2.60 48.28 5.72
N ALA A 99 3.48 47.81 4.84
CA ALA A 99 3.61 46.37 4.56
C ALA A 99 3.98 45.55 5.80
N GLU A 100 4.49 46.15 6.88
CA GLU A 100 4.86 45.43 8.11
C GLU A 100 3.69 45.29 9.12
N GLU A 101 2.52 45.91 8.87
CA GLU A 101 1.42 46.00 9.84
C GLU A 101 0.24 45.05 9.52
N HIS A 102 0.56 43.76 9.34
CA HIS A 102 -0.41 42.70 8.98
C HIS A 102 -0.53 41.54 9.99
N SER A 103 -0.09 41.73 11.23
CA SER A 103 0.01 40.64 12.21
C SER A 103 -1.30 39.89 12.50
N GLU A 104 -2.46 40.55 12.39
CA GLU A 104 -3.76 39.93 12.68
C GLU A 104 -4.20 38.94 11.60
N ILE A 105 -4.06 39.33 10.32
CA ILE A 105 -4.40 38.47 9.19
C ILE A 105 -3.38 37.34 9.01
N GLU A 106 -2.10 37.65 9.24
CA GLU A 106 -1.01 36.66 9.20
C GLU A 106 -1.25 35.55 10.23
N LEU A 107 -1.57 35.91 11.49
CA LEU A 107 -1.87 34.93 12.54
C LEU A 107 -3.09 34.06 12.18
N LEU A 108 -4.11 34.66 11.57
CA LEU A 108 -5.30 33.95 11.11
C LEU A 108 -4.92 32.93 10.03
N LEU A 109 -4.24 33.38 8.97
CA LEU A 109 -3.85 32.53 7.85
C LEU A 109 -2.85 31.44 8.25
N GLU A 110 -1.89 31.74 9.13
CA GLU A 110 -0.97 30.74 9.68
C GLU A 110 -1.71 29.58 10.37
N SER A 111 -2.77 29.88 11.12
CA SER A 111 -3.57 28.86 11.79
C SER A 111 -4.23 27.93 10.78
N TYR A 112 -4.80 28.47 9.70
CA TYR A 112 -5.44 27.68 8.65
C TYR A 112 -4.42 26.96 7.75
N TYR A 113 -3.26 27.56 7.50
CA TYR A 113 -2.13 26.90 6.83
C TYR A 113 -1.70 25.66 7.61
N LYS A 114 -1.48 25.77 8.93
CA LYS A 114 -1.07 24.62 9.77
C LYS A 114 -2.11 23.51 9.74
N MET A 115 -3.40 23.85 9.75
CA MET A 115 -4.48 22.87 9.65
C MET A 115 -4.52 22.22 8.25
N ALA A 116 -4.31 22.98 7.17
CA ALA A 116 -4.24 22.44 5.81
C ALA A 116 -3.03 21.53 5.60
N ASP A 117 -1.87 21.93 6.13
CA ASP A 117 -0.65 21.13 6.10
C ASP A 117 -0.82 19.81 6.86
N GLU A 118 -1.48 19.83 8.03
CA GLU A 118 -1.80 18.59 8.76
C GLU A 118 -2.67 17.64 7.90
N ILE A 119 -3.70 18.16 7.22
CA ILE A 119 -4.52 17.36 6.29
C ILE A 119 -3.68 16.78 5.15
N VAL A 120 -2.77 17.58 4.56
CA VAL A 120 -1.86 17.13 3.50
C VAL A 120 -0.96 16.00 4.01
N GLN A 121 -0.36 16.15 5.19
CA GLN A 121 0.50 15.12 5.78
C GLN A 121 -0.27 13.82 6.06
N VAL A 122 -1.47 13.90 6.65
CA VAL A 122 -2.29 12.73 6.93
C VAL A 122 -2.72 12.03 5.63
N SER A 123 -3.10 12.80 4.61
CA SER A 123 -3.42 12.27 3.28
C SER A 123 -2.22 11.58 2.62
N GLY A 124 -1.05 12.22 2.63
CA GLY A 124 0.17 11.67 2.05
C GLY A 124 0.59 10.35 2.71
N ASN A 125 0.44 10.25 4.03
CA ASN A 125 0.65 9.00 4.76
C ASN A 125 -0.33 7.90 4.31
N LEU A 126 -1.59 8.23 4.07
CA LEU A 126 -2.59 7.26 3.61
C LEU A 126 -2.33 6.80 2.16
N VAL A 127 -1.88 7.71 1.28
CA VAL A 127 -1.41 7.37 -0.08
C VAL A 127 -0.24 6.40 -0.03
N ALA A 128 0.76 6.68 0.82
CA ALA A 128 1.91 5.80 1.01
C ALA A 128 1.49 4.41 1.51
N ASN A 129 0.56 4.34 2.47
CA ASN A 129 0.05 3.07 3.01
C ASN A 129 -0.66 2.22 1.95
N ILE A 130 -1.47 2.84 1.09
CA ILE A 130 -2.12 2.13 -0.03
C ILE A 130 -1.06 1.59 -1.00
N LYS A 131 -0.10 2.44 -1.43
CA LYS A 131 0.96 2.02 -2.36
C LYS A 131 1.78 0.86 -1.81
N ASN A 132 2.18 0.94 -0.55
CA ASN A 132 2.90 -0.14 0.13
C ASN A 132 2.08 -1.44 0.14
N THR A 133 0.77 -1.36 0.35
CA THR A 133 -0.11 -2.54 0.32
C THR A 133 -0.26 -3.08 -1.11
N GLU A 134 -0.39 -2.22 -2.10
CA GLU A 134 -0.44 -2.60 -3.52
C GLU A 134 0.82 -3.37 -3.93
N ASP A 135 1.99 -2.89 -3.52
CA ASP A 135 3.28 -3.56 -3.76
C ASP A 135 3.32 -4.94 -3.09
N ILE A 136 2.90 -5.04 -1.82
CA ILE A 136 2.82 -6.32 -1.11
C ILE A 136 1.89 -7.30 -1.81
N VAL A 137 0.72 -6.84 -2.26
CA VAL A 137 -0.23 -7.72 -2.95
C VAL A 137 0.34 -8.19 -4.29
N ASN A 138 0.97 -7.30 -5.06
CA ASN A 138 1.63 -7.69 -6.31
C ASN A 138 2.72 -8.75 -6.07
N LEU A 139 3.53 -8.60 -5.02
CA LEU A 139 4.52 -9.61 -4.62
C LEU A 139 3.88 -10.97 -4.30
N ILE A 140 2.74 -10.98 -3.59
CA ILE A 140 2.01 -12.22 -3.28
C ILE A 140 1.46 -12.88 -4.55
N LEU A 141 0.89 -12.10 -5.46
CA LEU A 141 0.35 -12.61 -6.72
C LEU A 141 1.43 -13.21 -7.60
N ASP A 142 2.59 -12.57 -7.69
CA ASP A 142 3.75 -13.08 -8.42
C ASP A 142 4.30 -14.38 -7.79
N ALA A 143 4.35 -14.45 -6.46
CA ALA A 143 4.73 -15.67 -5.76
C ALA A 143 3.75 -16.83 -6.03
N ASN A 144 2.44 -16.55 -6.11
CA ASN A 144 1.43 -17.54 -6.45
C ASN A 144 1.58 -18.01 -7.91
N ARG A 145 1.77 -17.08 -8.85
CA ARG A 145 2.05 -17.41 -10.26
C ARG A 145 3.30 -18.28 -10.41
N ASN A 146 4.37 -17.95 -9.70
CA ASN A 146 5.61 -18.73 -9.68
C ASN A 146 5.38 -20.13 -9.09
N SER A 147 4.60 -20.24 -8.02
CA SER A 147 4.24 -21.51 -7.40
C SER A 147 3.43 -22.41 -8.33
N LEU A 148 2.48 -21.85 -9.08
CA LEU A 148 1.69 -22.57 -10.08
C LEU A 148 2.55 -23.07 -11.25
N MET A 149 3.45 -22.23 -11.78
CA MET A 149 4.40 -22.63 -12.83
C MET A 149 5.29 -23.79 -12.36
N LEU A 150 5.77 -23.72 -11.12
CA LEU A 150 6.60 -24.76 -10.51
C LEU A 150 5.83 -26.08 -10.35
N LEU A 151 4.56 -26.00 -9.97
CA LEU A 151 3.68 -27.15 -9.86
C LEU A 151 3.41 -27.78 -11.24
N ASP A 152 3.18 -26.97 -12.27
CA ASP A 152 3.03 -27.44 -13.65
C ASP A 152 4.29 -28.14 -14.18
N LEU A 153 5.47 -27.60 -13.87
CA LEU A 153 6.75 -28.25 -14.19
C LEU A 153 6.87 -29.62 -13.50
N LYS A 154 6.43 -29.77 -12.25
CA LYS A 154 6.44 -31.06 -11.55
C LYS A 154 5.50 -32.07 -12.22
N PHE A 155 4.30 -31.65 -12.64
CA PHE A 155 3.38 -32.51 -13.37
C PHE A 155 3.87 -32.87 -14.76
N SER A 156 4.52 -31.94 -15.46
CA SER A 156 5.15 -32.19 -16.76
C SER A 156 6.28 -33.22 -16.66
N ILE A 157 7.15 -33.11 -15.65
CA ILE A 157 8.19 -34.13 -15.36
C ILE A 157 7.55 -35.49 -15.04
N GLY A 158 6.45 -35.51 -14.28
CA GLY A 158 5.68 -36.71 -14.00
C GLY A 158 5.13 -37.36 -15.26
N THR A 159 4.48 -36.57 -16.11
CA THR A 159 3.89 -37.02 -17.39
C THR A 159 4.95 -37.57 -18.33
N LEU A 160 6.11 -36.91 -18.43
CA LEU A 160 7.23 -37.38 -19.25
C LEU A 160 7.80 -38.71 -18.72
N SER A 161 7.99 -38.83 -17.40
CA SER A 161 8.42 -40.09 -16.77
C SER A 161 7.43 -41.22 -17.04
N THR A 162 6.13 -40.99 -16.82
CA THR A 162 5.08 -41.98 -17.10
C THR A 162 4.99 -42.31 -18.59
N GLY A 163 5.15 -41.33 -19.48
CA GLY A 163 5.17 -41.53 -20.93
C GLY A 163 6.32 -42.41 -21.39
N CYS A 164 7.54 -42.19 -20.86
CA CYS A 164 8.68 -43.06 -21.13
C CYS A 164 8.44 -44.49 -20.60
N GLY A 165 7.89 -44.64 -19.39
CA GLY A 165 7.53 -45.94 -18.83
C GLY A 165 6.48 -46.68 -19.66
N ALA A 166 5.41 -45.99 -20.04
CA ALA A 166 4.34 -46.52 -20.87
C ALA A 166 4.84 -46.93 -22.26
N ALA A 167 5.74 -46.16 -22.87
CA ALA A 167 6.36 -46.52 -24.15
C ALA A 167 7.19 -47.80 -24.05
N LEU A 168 7.99 -47.96 -22.99
CA LEU A 168 8.75 -49.20 -22.74
C LEU A 168 7.81 -50.39 -22.50
N ALA A 169 6.77 -50.23 -21.68
CA ALA A 169 5.77 -51.26 -21.45
C ALA A 169 5.03 -51.64 -22.74
N ALA A 170 4.69 -50.67 -23.59
CA ALA A 170 4.04 -50.90 -24.87
C ALA A 170 4.94 -51.68 -25.84
N LEU A 171 6.24 -51.34 -25.93
CA LEU A 171 7.19 -52.08 -26.77
C LEU A 171 7.30 -53.55 -26.37
N TYR A 172 7.32 -53.86 -25.07
CA TYR A 172 7.33 -55.25 -24.58
C TYR A 172 5.97 -55.94 -24.67
N GLY A 173 4.86 -55.18 -24.66
CA GLY A 173 3.51 -55.68 -24.88
C GLY A 173 3.19 -55.93 -26.37
N MET A 174 3.94 -55.32 -27.28
CA MET A 174 3.92 -55.67 -28.69
C MET A 174 4.64 -57.02 -28.86
N ASN A 175 4.00 -57.95 -29.59
CA ASN A 175 4.40 -59.36 -29.76
C ASN A 175 5.77 -59.53 -30.48
N LEU A 176 6.85 -59.07 -29.84
CA LEU A 176 8.24 -59.25 -30.23
C LEU A 176 8.72 -60.57 -29.61
N LYS A 177 9.34 -61.45 -30.42
CA LYS A 177 10.02 -62.66 -29.92
C LYS A 177 11.09 -62.28 -28.90
N ASN A 178 10.73 -62.36 -27.62
CA ASN A 178 11.66 -62.20 -26.51
C ASN A 178 12.02 -63.60 -26.00
N PHE A 179 13.32 -63.90 -25.92
CA PHE A 179 13.87 -65.17 -25.42
C PHE A 179 13.59 -65.46 -23.92
N ILE A 180 12.66 -64.72 -23.30
CA ILE A 180 12.32 -64.73 -21.87
C ILE A 180 10.88 -65.27 -21.64
N GLU A 181 10.19 -65.72 -22.70
CA GLU A 181 8.79 -66.18 -22.66
C GLU A 181 8.53 -67.45 -21.82
N GLU A 182 9.54 -68.29 -21.54
CA GLU A 182 9.37 -69.57 -20.81
C GLU A 182 9.33 -69.44 -19.27
N SER A 183 9.46 -68.23 -18.71
CA SER A 183 9.53 -68.03 -17.24
C SER A 183 8.32 -67.31 -16.66
N ASP A 184 7.66 -67.92 -15.67
CA ASP A 184 6.56 -67.32 -14.89
C ASP A 184 6.95 -66.00 -14.17
N LEU A 185 8.25 -65.71 -14.03
CA LEU A 185 8.77 -64.51 -13.35
C LEU A 185 9.11 -63.35 -14.31
N ALA A 186 9.13 -63.60 -15.62
CA ALA A 186 9.55 -62.61 -16.62
C ALA A 186 8.70 -61.34 -16.62
N PHE A 187 7.38 -61.50 -16.49
CA PHE A 187 6.42 -60.41 -16.44
C PHE A 187 6.65 -59.47 -15.26
N PHE A 188 6.86 -60.04 -14.07
CA PHE A 188 7.13 -59.25 -12.85
C PHE A 188 8.48 -58.52 -12.93
N GLY A 189 9.50 -59.16 -13.53
CA GLY A 189 10.82 -58.55 -13.73
C GLY A 189 10.78 -57.34 -14.66
N VAL A 190 10.15 -57.46 -15.83
CA VAL A 190 10.04 -56.37 -16.81
C VAL A 190 9.18 -55.23 -16.28
N SER A 191 8.04 -55.55 -15.65
CA SER A 191 7.16 -54.55 -15.04
C SER A 191 7.87 -53.79 -13.92
N GLY A 192 8.62 -54.50 -13.06
CA GLY A 192 9.43 -53.88 -12.00
C GLY A 192 10.52 -52.97 -12.56
N LEU A 193 11.19 -53.38 -13.64
CA LEU A 193 12.25 -52.60 -14.29
C LEU A 193 11.71 -51.32 -14.95
N VAL A 194 10.56 -51.39 -15.62
CA VAL A 194 9.91 -50.21 -16.22
C VAL A 194 9.49 -49.21 -15.15
N VAL A 195 8.91 -49.68 -14.05
CA VAL A 195 8.54 -48.83 -12.91
C VAL A 195 9.78 -48.20 -12.28
N ALA A 196 10.86 -48.97 -12.09
CA ALA A 196 12.12 -48.47 -11.54
C ALA A 196 12.76 -47.40 -12.43
N LEU A 197 12.86 -47.64 -13.74
CA LEU A 197 13.40 -46.65 -14.69
C LEU A 197 12.55 -45.37 -14.72
N SER A 198 11.23 -45.51 -14.71
CA SER A 198 10.32 -44.36 -14.67
C SER A 198 10.54 -43.54 -13.39
N ALA A 199 10.68 -44.20 -12.24
CA ALA A 199 10.97 -43.55 -10.95
C ALA A 199 12.33 -42.83 -10.96
N VAL A 200 13.36 -43.41 -11.57
CA VAL A 200 14.70 -42.78 -11.71
C VAL A 200 14.61 -41.51 -12.56
N ILE A 201 13.93 -41.55 -13.70
CA ILE A 201 13.75 -40.38 -14.58
C ILE A 201 13.01 -39.26 -13.84
N PHE A 202 11.92 -39.61 -13.13
CA PHE A 202 11.17 -38.65 -12.32
C PHE A 202 12.02 -38.05 -11.21
N GLY A 203 12.75 -38.88 -10.47
CA GLY A 203 13.63 -38.47 -9.38
C GLY A 203 14.76 -37.54 -9.85
N TYR A 204 15.39 -37.86 -10.98
CA TYR A 204 16.40 -37.00 -11.60
C TYR A 204 15.82 -35.65 -12.03
N GLY A 205 14.65 -35.65 -12.68
CA GLY A 205 13.95 -34.43 -13.09
C GLY A 205 13.63 -33.51 -11.91
N LEU A 206 13.08 -34.07 -10.82
CA LEU A 206 12.81 -33.32 -9.59
C LEU A 206 14.09 -32.84 -8.90
N HIS A 207 15.14 -33.64 -8.87
CA HIS A 207 16.42 -33.27 -8.26
C HIS A 207 17.04 -32.07 -8.99
N ARG A 208 17.04 -32.09 -10.32
CA ARG A 208 17.53 -30.99 -11.15
C ARG A 208 16.71 -29.72 -10.94
N LEU A 209 15.37 -29.84 -10.89
CA LEU A 209 14.47 -28.72 -10.62
C LEU A 209 14.74 -28.06 -9.25
N ARG A 210 14.92 -28.86 -8.19
CA ARG A 210 15.25 -28.33 -6.85
C ARG A 210 16.61 -27.64 -6.81
N ARG A 211 17.58 -28.14 -7.58
CA ARG A 211 18.93 -27.56 -7.65
C ARG A 211 18.93 -26.20 -8.32
N THR A 212 18.17 -26.02 -9.40
CA THR A 212 18.06 -24.73 -10.08
C THR A 212 17.29 -23.71 -9.23
N GLN A 213 16.27 -24.14 -8.49
CA GLN A 213 15.49 -23.27 -7.60
C GLN A 213 16.30 -22.70 -6.43
N ARG A 214 17.19 -23.51 -5.83
CA ARG A 214 18.04 -23.04 -4.71
C ARG A 214 19.01 -21.94 -5.11
N LEU A 215 19.36 -21.82 -6.38
CA LEU A 215 20.34 -20.84 -6.86
C LEU A 215 19.71 -19.49 -7.21
N THR A 216 18.43 -19.46 -7.58
CA THR A 216 17.72 -18.22 -7.93
C THR A 216 17.16 -17.49 -6.71
N MET A 217 16.86 -18.21 -5.61
CA MET A 217 16.25 -17.64 -4.39
C MET A 217 17.24 -16.99 -3.40
N TRP A 218 18.54 -16.95 -3.71
CA TRP A 218 19.53 -16.22 -2.90
C TRP A 218 19.75 -14.77 -3.36
N GLY A 219 19.04 -14.32 -4.40
CA GLY A 219 19.09 -12.94 -4.90
C GLY A 219 17.93 -12.05 -4.45
N GLU A 220 16.82 -12.60 -3.97
CA GLU A 220 15.68 -11.84 -3.46
C GLU A 220 15.66 -11.95 -1.94
N GLY A 221 16.13 -10.87 -1.31
CA GLY A 221 16.26 -10.75 0.12
C GLY A 221 14.96 -11.11 0.85
N ASN A 222 15.15 -11.89 1.89
CA ASN A 222 14.28 -12.12 3.03
C ASN A 222 13.44 -10.89 3.43
N VAL A 223 12.30 -10.66 2.77
CA VAL A 223 11.21 -9.87 3.35
C VAL A 223 10.36 -10.86 4.14
N GLY A 224 10.79 -11.10 5.37
CA GLY A 224 9.97 -11.82 6.34
C GLY A 224 8.67 -11.04 6.52
N VAL A 225 7.60 -11.54 5.92
CA VAL A 225 6.24 -11.21 6.33
C VAL A 225 6.08 -11.79 7.73
N ALA A 226 6.44 -10.99 8.74
CA ALA A 226 6.06 -11.25 10.11
C ALA A 226 4.56 -10.98 10.22
N PRO A 227 3.72 -11.97 10.54
CA PRO A 227 2.32 -11.72 10.80
C PRO A 227 2.21 -10.96 12.12
N GLY A 228 1.50 -9.83 12.12
CA GLY A 228 1.06 -9.20 13.35
C GLY A 228 1.87 -8.00 13.85
N ARG A 229 2.33 -7.09 12.98
CA ARG A 229 2.46 -5.69 13.43
C ARG A 229 1.10 -5.02 13.33
N LYS A 230 0.35 -5.13 14.44
CA LYS A 230 -0.86 -4.40 14.73
C LYS A 230 -0.65 -2.93 14.33
N TRP A 231 -1.29 -2.52 13.23
CA TRP A 231 -1.34 -1.12 12.79
C TRP A 231 -2.06 -0.33 13.88
N ARG A 232 -1.29 0.18 14.82
CA ARG A 232 -1.80 0.96 15.93
C ARG A 232 -1.99 2.37 15.37
N SER A 233 -3.26 2.72 15.14
CA SER A 233 -3.67 4.10 14.87
C SER A 233 -3.04 5.02 15.91
N VAL A 234 -2.31 6.02 15.41
CA VAL A 234 -1.91 7.17 16.19
C VAL A 234 -3.18 8.01 16.38
N SER A 235 -3.97 7.64 17.37
CA SER A 235 -5.04 8.46 17.91
C SER A 235 -5.06 8.26 19.43
N GLU A 236 -5.00 9.38 20.15
CA GLU A 236 -5.00 9.54 21.62
C GLU A 236 -3.69 9.28 22.38
N SER A 237 -2.94 10.37 22.62
CA SER A 237 -2.74 10.94 23.97
C SER A 237 -1.82 12.18 23.90
N ARG A 238 -2.38 13.36 23.65
CA ARG A 238 -1.73 14.63 24.02
C ARG A 238 -2.77 15.53 24.70
N GLY A 239 -2.66 15.56 26.02
CA GLY A 239 -3.46 16.30 27.00
C GLY A 239 -3.22 15.56 28.31
N THR A 240 -2.55 16.09 29.32
CA THR A 240 -2.61 17.43 29.89
C THR A 240 -1.39 17.65 30.79
N SER A 241 -0.75 18.81 30.72
CA SER A 241 -0.37 19.63 31.89
C SER A 241 0.57 20.77 31.47
N THR A 242 -0.01 21.90 31.08
CA THR A 242 0.56 23.22 31.34
C THR A 242 -0.06 23.73 32.63
N THR A 243 0.77 24.02 33.62
CA THR A 243 0.59 25.11 34.59
C THR A 243 1.93 25.26 35.32
N ASP A 244 2.82 26.04 34.71
CA ASP A 244 3.75 26.87 35.46
C ASP A 244 2.98 28.17 35.72
N ASP A 245 2.64 28.44 36.97
CA ASP A 245 2.17 29.75 37.40
C ASP A 245 3.00 30.20 38.59
N ARG A 246 3.56 31.40 38.45
CA ARG A 246 4.30 32.12 39.47
C ARG A 246 3.30 32.65 40.48
N SER A 247 3.59 32.51 41.77
CA SER A 247 3.76 33.65 42.72
C SER A 247 3.47 33.28 44.17
N GLY A 248 4.39 33.71 45.06
CA GLY A 248 4.00 34.50 46.22
C GLY A 248 3.55 33.83 47.53
N ARG A 249 4.51 33.78 48.46
CA ARG A 249 4.42 34.36 49.83
C ARG A 249 3.90 33.45 50.97
N TYR A 250 4.58 33.61 52.12
CA TYR A 250 4.33 33.16 53.51
C TYR A 250 5.01 31.84 53.96
N GLY A 251 6.00 32.01 54.87
CA GLY A 251 6.78 30.96 55.52
C GLY A 251 8.17 31.47 55.87
#